data_AF-A0A0E3QE61-F1
#
_entry.id   AF-A0A0E3QE61-F1
#
_cell.length_a   1.000
_cell.length_b   1.000
_cell.length_c   1.000
_cell.angle_alpha   90.00
_cell.angle_beta   90.00
_cell.angle_gamma   90.00
#
_symmetry.space_group_name_H-M   'P 1'
#
loop_
_entity.id
_entity.type
_entity.pdbx_description
1 polymer ?
#
loop_
_entity_poly.entity_id
_entity_poly.type
_entity_poly.pdbx_seq_one_letter_code
_entity_poly.pdbx_strand_id
1 'polypeptide(L)'
;MNSEDSGGKGAEEEAPVREAEPNPFWKQNAEKLVGESISSVEDTAKQFVIITGLLEGIYFHAITFSDVKSMEGGSVLMYAAPLVLWLISLIFAVMVLVRKKYGININSSRDSKEKFENILEGKYKLIRISGLFLILSFVALTIVLLHYLGIISYHTF
;
A
#
# COMPACT_ATOMS: atom_id res chain seq x y z
N MET A 1 -73.32 -2.27 -27.57
CA MET A 1 -72.41 -2.20 -28.73
C MET A 1 -71.20 -1.40 -28.28
N ASN A 2 -70.00 -1.95 -28.45
CA ASN A 2 -68.70 -1.43 -28.03
C ASN A 2 -68.32 -0.07 -28.63
N SER A 3 -67.52 0.70 -27.89
CA SER A 3 -66.26 1.37 -28.28
C SER A 3 -65.67 1.95 -26.98
N GLU A 4 -64.52 1.47 -26.48
CA GLU A 4 -63.17 2.01 -26.79
C GLU A 4 -62.97 3.41 -26.18
N ASP A 5 -61.89 3.80 -25.50
CA ASP A 5 -60.56 3.24 -25.30
C ASP A 5 -59.90 4.06 -24.18
N SER A 6 -58.87 3.44 -23.61
CA SER A 6 -57.85 3.87 -22.67
C SER A 6 -57.23 5.26 -22.84
N GLY A 7 -56.52 5.68 -21.80
CA GLY A 7 -55.32 6.48 -21.99
C GLY A 7 -55.16 7.62 -21.01
N GLY A 8 -54.41 7.37 -19.94
CA GLY A 8 -54.01 8.43 -19.02
C GLY A 8 -53.06 7.98 -17.93
N LYS A 9 -52.08 7.13 -18.27
CA LYS A 9 -50.88 6.97 -17.45
C LYS A 9 -50.17 8.33 -17.40
N GLY A 10 -50.46 9.11 -16.36
CA GLY A 10 -49.60 10.21 -15.95
C GLY A 10 -48.28 9.60 -15.52
N ALA A 11 -47.34 9.50 -16.47
CA ALA A 11 -45.95 9.27 -16.18
C ALA A 11 -45.51 10.39 -15.23
N GLU A 12 -45.22 10.00 -13.99
CA GLU A 12 -44.36 10.79 -13.13
C GLU A 12 -43.03 10.90 -13.87
N GLU A 13 -42.88 11.98 -14.65
CA GLU A 13 -41.57 12.45 -15.10
C GLU A 13 -40.77 12.69 -13.83
N GLU A 14 -39.99 11.68 -13.40
CA GLU A 14 -38.85 11.88 -12.52
C GLU A 14 -37.97 12.92 -13.21
N ALA A 15 -38.15 14.17 -12.81
CA ALA A 15 -37.34 15.29 -13.26
C ALA A 15 -35.87 14.87 -13.20
N PRO A 16 -35.07 15.10 -14.26
CA PRO A 16 -33.66 14.70 -14.23
C PRO A 16 -33.04 15.33 -12.99
N VAL A 17 -32.53 14.49 -12.10
CA VAL A 17 -31.83 14.91 -10.88
C VAL A 17 -30.71 15.82 -11.36
N ARG A 18 -30.95 17.14 -11.30
CA ARG A 18 -29.94 18.14 -11.59
C ARG A 18 -28.91 17.95 -10.50
N GLU A 19 -27.81 17.27 -10.82
CA GLU A 19 -26.63 17.23 -9.98
C GLU A 19 -26.30 18.68 -9.63
N ALA A 20 -26.59 19.08 -8.40
CA ALA A 20 -26.28 20.42 -7.94
C ALA A 20 -24.79 20.62 -8.16
N GLU A 21 -24.41 21.70 -8.86
CA GLU A 21 -23.00 21.98 -9.14
C GLU A 21 -22.21 21.81 -7.83
N PRO A 22 -21.21 20.90 -7.80
CA PRO A 22 -20.51 20.60 -6.57
C PRO A 22 -19.90 21.90 -6.04
N ASN A 23 -20.15 22.17 -4.75
CA ASN A 23 -19.64 23.35 -4.07
C ASN A 23 -18.18 23.61 -4.49
N PRO A 24 -17.80 24.83 -4.90
CA PRO A 24 -16.45 25.14 -5.37
C PRO A 24 -15.35 24.66 -4.42
N PHE A 25 -15.60 24.71 -3.11
CA PHE A 25 -14.70 24.17 -2.09
C PHE A 25 -14.50 22.65 -2.23
N TRP A 26 -15.58 21.87 -2.36
CA TRP A 26 -15.50 20.42 -2.51
C TRP A 26 -14.88 20.00 -3.83
N LYS A 27 -15.11 20.76 -4.91
CA LYS A 27 -14.47 20.53 -6.20
C LYS A 27 -12.96 20.74 -6.13
N GLN A 28 -12.50 21.86 -5.57
CA GLN A 28 -11.06 22.12 -5.39
C GLN A 28 -10.40 21.09 -4.47
N ASN A 29 -11.07 20.69 -3.39
CA ASN A 29 -10.54 19.68 -2.48
C ASN A 29 -10.39 18.31 -3.19
N ALA A 30 -11.37 17.91 -3.99
CA ALA A 30 -11.30 16.68 -4.78
C ALA A 30 -10.18 16.73 -5.82
N GLU A 31 -10.04 17.85 -6.54
CA GLU A 31 -8.94 18.06 -7.51
C GLU A 31 -7.57 17.95 -6.84
N LYS A 32 -7.41 18.54 -5.65
CA LYS A 32 -6.18 18.46 -4.87
C LYS A 32 -5.88 17.03 -4.43
N LEU A 33 -6.86 16.33 -3.84
CA LEU A 33 -6.68 14.95 -3.37
C LEU A 33 -6.29 14.02 -4.51
N VAL A 34 -6.94 14.14 -5.67
CA VAL A 34 -6.59 13.35 -6.86
C VAL A 34 -5.20 13.73 -7.36
N GLY A 35 -4.89 15.01 -7.51
CA GLY A 35 -3.58 15.48 -7.97
C GLY A 35 -2.42 15.03 -7.08
N GLU A 36 -2.62 15.01 -5.77
CA GLU A 36 -1.58 14.66 -4.78
C GLU A 36 -1.51 13.15 -4.47
N SER A 37 -2.49 12.35 -4.89
CA SER A 37 -2.57 10.92 -4.52
C SER A 37 -1.32 10.13 -4.91
N ILE A 38 -0.78 10.32 -6.11
CA ILE A 38 0.44 9.63 -6.55
C ILE A 38 1.64 10.11 -5.74
N SER A 39 1.78 11.42 -5.51
CA SER A 39 2.89 11.97 -4.72
C SER A 39 2.86 11.44 -3.29
N SER A 40 1.68 11.40 -2.66
CA SER A 40 1.49 10.87 -1.31
C SER A 40 1.95 9.41 -1.18
N VAL A 41 1.60 8.56 -2.16
CA VAL A 41 2.04 7.17 -2.20
C VAL A 41 3.55 7.06 -2.41
N GLU A 42 4.14 7.89 -3.26
CA GLU A 42 5.59 7.93 -3.48
C GLU A 42 6.35 8.44 -2.25
N ASP A 43 5.83 9.43 -1.54
CA ASP A 43 6.43 9.95 -0.31
C ASP A 43 6.39 8.91 0.81
N THR A 44 5.29 8.16 0.92
CA THR A 44 5.20 7.01 1.83
C THR A 44 6.23 5.93 1.48
N ALA A 45 6.40 5.63 0.18
CA ALA A 45 7.42 4.67 -0.27
C ALA A 45 8.85 5.12 0.08
N LYS A 46 9.18 6.42 -0.08
CA LYS A 46 10.48 6.97 0.35
C LYS A 46 10.68 6.80 1.85
N GLN A 47 9.66 7.07 2.67
CA GLN A 47 9.73 6.87 4.11
C GLN A 47 10.01 5.39 4.45
N PHE A 48 9.34 4.46 3.77
CA PHE A 48 9.58 3.04 3.97
C PHE A 48 11.01 2.65 3.61
N VAL A 49 11.55 3.13 2.49
CA VAL A 49 12.96 2.90 2.11
C VAL A 49 13.93 3.41 3.18
N ILE A 50 13.69 4.61 3.71
CA ILE A 50 14.54 5.22 4.75
C ILE A 50 14.49 4.37 6.04
N ILE A 51 13.29 4.03 6.51
CA ILE A 51 13.10 3.29 7.77
C ILE A 51 13.67 1.87 7.64
N THR A 52 13.34 1.15 6.56
CA THR A 52 13.83 -0.21 6.32
C THR A 52 15.35 -0.25 6.16
N GLY A 53 15.94 0.66 5.37
CA GLY A 53 17.39 0.73 5.21
C GLY A 53 18.12 1.03 6.53
N LEU A 54 17.56 1.90 7.38
CA LEU A 54 18.12 2.16 8.70
C LEU A 54 18.04 0.92 9.60
N LEU A 55 16.89 0.25 9.64
CA LEU A 55 16.69 -0.96 10.44
C LEU A 55 17.62 -2.09 10.00
N GLU A 56 17.74 -2.33 8.70
CA GLU A 56 18.67 -3.30 8.14
C GLU A 56 20.11 -2.99 8.56
N GLY A 57 20.55 -1.73 8.43
CA GLY A 57 21.90 -1.32 8.81
C GLY A 57 22.20 -1.58 10.28
N ILE A 58 21.29 -1.18 11.19
CA ILE A 58 21.44 -1.40 12.64
C ILE A 58 21.46 -2.90 12.94
N TYR A 59 20.56 -3.68 12.34
CA TYR A 59 20.44 -5.10 12.61
C TYR A 59 21.61 -5.91 12.04
N PHE A 60 22.10 -5.59 10.83
CA PHE A 60 23.31 -6.18 10.26
C PHE A 60 24.53 -5.89 11.13
N HIS A 61 24.64 -4.66 11.64
CA HIS A 61 25.70 -4.31 12.59
C HIS A 61 25.59 -5.18 13.86
N ALA A 62 24.39 -5.27 14.45
CA ALA A 62 24.16 -6.10 15.63
C ALA A 62 24.51 -7.58 15.39
N ILE A 63 24.12 -8.16 14.25
CA ILE A 63 24.43 -9.56 13.91
C ILE A 63 25.92 -9.78 13.64
N THR A 64 26.56 -8.89 12.91
CA THR A 64 27.99 -9.06 12.54
C THR A 64 28.91 -9.04 13.76
N PHE A 65 28.55 -8.26 14.78
CA PHE A 65 29.32 -8.12 16.02
C PHE A 65 28.80 -8.97 17.19
N SER A 66 27.66 -9.64 17.04
CA SER A 66 27.23 -10.64 18.02
C SER A 66 27.87 -11.98 17.72
N ASP A 67 28.13 -12.78 18.75
CA ASP A 67 28.76 -14.09 18.64
C ASP A 67 27.79 -15.17 18.12
N VAL A 68 26.99 -14.82 17.11
CA VAL A 68 25.95 -15.66 16.50
C VAL A 68 26.55 -16.90 15.81
N LYS A 69 27.86 -16.88 15.53
CA LYS A 69 28.62 -18.02 14.98
C LYS A 69 28.62 -19.25 15.88
N SER A 70 28.34 -19.08 17.17
CA SER A 70 28.20 -20.19 18.13
C SER A 70 26.85 -20.91 18.07
N MET A 71 25.90 -20.42 17.25
CA MET A 71 24.55 -20.99 17.14
C MET A 71 24.50 -22.09 16.05
N GLU A 72 24.26 -23.33 16.44
CA GLU A 72 24.03 -24.45 15.52
C GLU A 72 22.58 -24.47 14.97
N GLY A 73 22.42 -24.79 13.67
CA GLY A 73 21.14 -25.22 13.09
C GLY A 73 20.06 -24.14 12.90
N GLY A 74 18.79 -24.56 12.98
CA GLY A 74 17.58 -23.81 12.59
C GLY A 74 17.38 -22.43 13.23
N SER A 75 18.13 -22.12 14.30
CA SER A 75 18.18 -20.80 14.90
C SER A 75 18.67 -19.73 13.91
N VAL A 76 19.62 -20.04 13.02
CA VAL A 76 20.13 -19.06 12.04
C VAL A 76 19.02 -18.53 11.12
N LEU A 77 18.11 -19.42 10.69
CA LEU A 77 16.97 -19.03 9.84
C LEU A 77 16.02 -18.08 10.57
N MET A 78 15.84 -18.27 11.88
CA MET A 78 14.98 -17.44 12.72
C MET A 78 15.54 -16.02 12.86
N TYR A 79 16.85 -15.87 13.08
CA TYR A 79 17.51 -14.56 13.11
C TYR A 79 17.61 -13.92 11.72
N ALA A 80 17.61 -14.70 10.65
CA ALA A 80 17.57 -14.19 9.27
C ALA A 80 16.16 -13.75 8.82
N ALA A 81 15.09 -14.27 9.43
CA ALA A 81 13.71 -13.97 9.04
C ALA A 81 13.35 -12.47 9.01
N PRO A 82 13.64 -11.64 10.03
CA PRO A 82 13.34 -10.21 9.97
C PRO A 82 14.10 -9.50 8.84
N LEU A 83 15.36 -9.88 8.57
CA LEU A 83 16.14 -9.35 7.45
C LEU A 83 15.50 -9.65 6.10
N VAL A 84 15.10 -10.90 5.87
CA VAL A 84 14.46 -11.30 4.61
C VAL A 84 13.13 -10.55 4.42
N LEU A 85 12.35 -10.38 5.49
CA LEU A 85 11.09 -9.64 5.43
C LEU A 85 11.30 -8.14 5.17
N TRP A 86 12.33 -7.53 5.77
CA TRP A 86 12.72 -6.15 5.45
C TRP A 86 13.17 -6.01 4.00
N LEU A 87 14.01 -6.91 3.48
CA LEU A 87 14.46 -6.87 2.09
C LEU A 87 13.30 -6.98 1.12
N ILE A 88 12.34 -7.88 1.36
CA ILE A 88 11.13 -7.99 0.54
C ILE A 88 10.32 -6.68 0.62
N SER A 89 10.10 -6.14 1.83
CA SER A 89 9.42 -4.86 2.03
C SER A 89 10.09 -3.72 1.25
N LEU A 90 11.42 -3.64 1.32
CA LEU A 90 12.24 -2.65 0.65
C LEU A 90 12.13 -2.77 -0.87
N ILE A 91 12.19 -3.98 -1.44
CA ILE A 91 12.01 -4.21 -2.88
C ILE A 91 10.66 -3.64 -3.34
N PHE A 92 9.57 -3.96 -2.62
CA PHE A 92 8.25 -3.44 -2.99
C PHE A 92 8.15 -1.92 -2.86
N ALA A 93 8.76 -1.31 -1.84
CA ALA A 93 8.80 0.14 -1.68
C ALA A 93 9.57 0.82 -2.82
N VAL A 94 10.72 0.27 -3.21
CA VAL A 94 11.51 0.78 -4.35
C VAL A 94 10.73 0.64 -5.65
N MET A 95 10.01 -0.47 -5.86
CA MET A 95 9.16 -0.66 -7.04
C MET A 95 8.06 0.40 -7.19
N VAL A 96 7.57 0.99 -6.08
CA VAL A 96 6.60 2.11 -6.13
C VAL A 96 7.24 3.36 -6.76
N LEU A 97 8.53 3.59 -6.52
CA LEU A 97 9.25 4.78 -7.02
C LEU A 97 9.70 4.65 -8.48
N VAL A 98 9.64 3.45 -9.06
CA VAL A 98 10.01 3.22 -10.46
C VAL A 98 9.02 3.93 -11.38
N ARG A 99 9.53 4.91 -12.14
CA ARG A 99 8.75 5.66 -13.12
C ARG A 99 8.56 4.80 -14.39
N LYS A 100 7.34 4.31 -14.62
CA LYS A 100 6.96 3.76 -15.93
C LYS A 100 6.57 4.91 -16.86
N LYS A 101 7.00 4.85 -18.12
CA LYS A 101 6.54 5.80 -19.16
C LYS A 101 5.10 5.46 -19.51
N TYR A 102 4.15 6.26 -19.04
CA TYR A 102 2.75 6.12 -19.41
C TYR A 102 2.45 7.05 -20.59
N GLY A 103 2.01 6.49 -21.72
CA GLY A 103 1.53 7.29 -22.84
C GLY A 103 0.17 7.89 -22.49
N ILE A 104 0.16 9.09 -21.93
CA ILE A 104 -1.08 9.81 -21.59
C ILE A 104 -1.60 10.47 -22.87
N ASN A 105 -2.83 10.14 -23.27
CA ASN A 105 -3.49 10.84 -24.36
C ASN A 105 -4.19 12.09 -23.80
N ILE A 106 -3.52 13.24 -23.90
CA ILE A 106 -3.99 14.54 -23.39
C ILE A 106 -5.34 14.97 -24.02
N ASN A 107 -5.71 14.44 -25.20
CA ASN A 107 -6.95 14.79 -25.88
C ASN A 107 -8.19 14.04 -25.37
N SER A 108 -8.04 13.10 -24.41
CA SER A 108 -9.18 12.41 -23.82
C SER A 108 -9.12 12.46 -22.29
N SER A 109 -10.07 13.17 -21.69
CA SER A 109 -10.24 13.25 -20.24
C SER A 109 -10.56 11.88 -19.62
N ARG A 110 -11.28 11.03 -20.35
CA ARG A 110 -11.63 9.67 -19.92
C ARG A 110 -10.43 8.72 -19.91
N ASP A 111 -9.63 8.71 -20.99
CA ASP A 111 -8.41 7.87 -21.07
C ASP A 111 -7.34 8.34 -20.06
N SER A 112 -7.23 9.65 -19.84
CA SER A 112 -6.32 10.22 -18.84
C SER A 112 -6.72 9.83 -17.40
N LYS A 113 -8.03 9.87 -17.10
CA LYS A 113 -8.56 9.44 -15.78
C LYS A 113 -8.32 7.95 -15.54
N GLU A 114 -8.67 7.10 -16.50
CA GLU A 114 -8.51 5.65 -16.38
C GLU A 114 -7.03 5.26 -16.22
N LYS A 115 -6.12 5.89 -16.96
CA LYS A 115 -4.67 5.69 -16.77
C LYS A 115 -4.20 6.14 -15.41
N PHE A 116 -4.66 7.30 -14.93
CA PHE A 116 -4.33 7.77 -13.59
C PHE A 116 -4.75 6.78 -12.50
N GLU A 117 -6.00 6.31 -12.54
CA GLU A 117 -6.54 5.34 -11.58
C GLU A 117 -5.76 4.02 -11.61
N ASN A 118 -5.47 3.48 -12.79
CA ASN A 118 -4.66 2.27 -12.95
C ASN A 118 -3.24 2.41 -12.39
N ILE A 119 -2.61 3.57 -12.56
CA ILE A 119 -1.28 3.87 -12.00
C ILE A 119 -1.36 3.91 -10.48
N LEU A 120 -2.36 4.62 -9.96
CA LEU A 120 -2.56 4.80 -8.54
C LEU A 120 -2.82 3.45 -7.86
N GLU A 121 -3.73 2.64 -8.39
CA GLU A 121 -4.05 1.30 -7.87
C GLU A 121 -2.82 0.38 -7.86
N GLY A 122 -2.04 0.38 -8.95
CA GLY A 122 -0.80 -0.40 -9.04
C GLY A 122 0.22 -0.02 -7.96
N LYS A 123 0.46 1.28 -7.78
CA LYS A 123 1.36 1.80 -6.73
C LYS A 123 0.81 1.52 -5.33
N TYR A 124 -0.50 1.66 -5.13
CA TYR A 124 -1.16 1.42 -3.86
C TYR A 124 -1.06 -0.06 -3.43
N LYS A 125 -1.19 -0.98 -4.39
CA LYS A 125 -1.02 -2.41 -4.14
C LYS A 125 0.41 -2.74 -3.69
N LEU A 126 1.42 -2.17 -4.36
CA LEU A 126 2.82 -2.37 -4.01
C LEU A 126 3.14 -1.82 -2.61
N ILE A 127 2.71 -0.59 -2.28
CA ILE A 127 2.98 -0.02 -0.94
C ILE A 127 2.25 -0.79 0.16
N ARG A 128 1.04 -1.29 -0.11
CA ARG A 128 0.30 -2.13 0.84
C ARG A 128 1.01 -3.46 1.11
N ILE A 129 1.55 -4.09 0.07
CA ILE A 129 2.36 -5.31 0.21
C ILE A 129 3.64 -5.01 0.99
N SER A 130 4.35 -3.93 0.65
CA SER A 130 5.54 -3.48 1.37
C SER A 130 5.26 -3.29 2.86
N GLY A 131 4.17 -2.60 3.20
CA GLY A 131 3.75 -2.38 4.58
C GLY A 131 3.38 -3.68 5.31
N LEU A 132 2.73 -4.63 4.64
CA LEU A 132 2.44 -5.95 5.22
C LEU A 132 3.72 -6.69 5.60
N PHE A 133 4.71 -6.74 4.70
CA PHE A 133 6.00 -7.37 4.99
C PHE A 133 6.76 -6.65 6.10
N LEU A 134 6.68 -5.32 6.15
CA LEU A 134 7.26 -4.54 7.25
C LEU A 134 6.61 -4.90 8.59
N ILE A 135 5.29 -5.01 8.67
CA ILE A 135 4.61 -5.41 9.91
C ILE A 135 5.02 -6.83 10.32
N LEU A 136 5.03 -7.77 9.37
CA LEU A 136 5.47 -9.15 9.64
C LEU A 136 6.93 -9.21 10.12
N SER A 137 7.80 -8.35 9.59
CA SER A 137 9.20 -8.27 10.04
C SER A 137 9.33 -7.85 11.51
N PHE A 138 8.49 -6.92 11.98
CA PHE A 138 8.48 -6.53 13.40
C PHE A 138 7.99 -7.66 14.30
N VAL A 139 7.01 -8.44 13.84
CA VAL A 139 6.57 -9.65 14.55
C VAL A 139 7.73 -10.65 14.63
N ALA A 140 8.40 -10.94 13.52
CA ALA A 140 9.55 -11.84 13.49
C ALA A 140 10.68 -11.36 14.40
N LEU A 141 11.02 -10.07 14.36
CA LEU A 141 12.03 -9.47 15.22
C LEU A 141 11.67 -9.59 16.71
N THR A 142 10.39 -9.39 17.05
CA THR A 142 9.90 -9.53 18.42
C THR A 142 10.08 -10.98 18.91
N ILE A 143 9.74 -11.96 18.08
CA ILE A 143 9.92 -13.38 18.42
C ILE A 143 11.42 -13.68 18.64
N VAL A 144 12.29 -13.18 17.77
CA VAL A 144 13.76 -13.32 17.91
C VAL A 144 14.24 -12.71 19.23
N LEU A 145 13.75 -11.53 19.59
CA LEU A 145 14.14 -10.84 20.83
C LEU A 145 13.66 -11.60 22.07
N LEU A 146 12.42 -12.10 22.07
CA LEU A 146 11.88 -12.93 23.16
C LEU A 146 12.63 -14.26 23.31
N HIS A 147 13.06 -14.85 22.19
CA HIS A 147 13.91 -16.04 22.19
C HIS A 147 15.29 -15.72 22.78
N TYR A 148 15.91 -14.62 22.35
CA TYR A 148 17.22 -14.19 22.86
C TYR A 148 17.21 -13.88 24.37
N LEU A 149 16.12 -13.29 24.89
CA LEU A 149 15.92 -13.02 26.32
C LEU A 149 15.62 -14.28 27.15
N GLY A 150 15.55 -15.47 26.52
CA GLY A 150 15.27 -16.74 27.18
C GLY A 150 13.79 -16.94 27.52
N ILE A 151 12.91 -15.96 27.30
CA ILE A 151 11.48 -16.02 27.66
C ILE A 151 10.76 -17.16 26.95
N ILE A 152 11.08 -17.40 25.67
CA ILE A 152 10.50 -18.52 24.89
C ILE A 152 11.19 -19.86 25.20
N SER A 153 12.42 -19.87 25.71
CA SER A 153 13.15 -21.10 26.07
C SER A 153 12.71 -21.74 27.39
N TYR A 154 12.05 -21.01 28.31
CA TYR A 154 11.58 -21.58 29.57
C TYR A 154 10.38 -22.54 29.45
N HIS A 155 9.78 -22.69 28.26
CA HIS A 155 8.58 -23.50 28.05
C HIS A 155 8.84 -24.86 27.38
N THR A 156 10.11 -25.24 27.17
CA THR A 156 10.49 -26.50 26.48
C THR A 156 11.50 -27.37 27.25
N PHE A 157 11.43 -27.37 28.58
CA PHE A 157 12.03 -28.40 29.43
C PHE A 157 11.06 -28.85 30.53
#